data_AF-A0A426UWX4-F1
#
_entry.id   AF-A0A426UWX4-F1
#
_cell.length_a   1.000
_cell.length_b   1.000
_cell.length_c   1.000
_cell.angle_alpha   90.00
_cell.angle_beta   90.00
_cell.angle_gamma   90.00
#
_symmetry.space_group_name_H-M   'P 1'
#
loop_
_entity.id
_entity.type
_entity.pdbx_description
1 polymer ?
#
loop_
_entity_poly.entity_id
_entity_poly.type
_entity_poly.pdbx_seq_one_letter_code
_entity_poly.pdbx_strand_id
1 'polypeptide(L)'
;MDVAALAGSLKALAADLPFPAFDTADARFEAAQAELREAARESNAEVGLHKLGAARERLDAARTRLGEAVDAIDDYLAAIGAGAGPAPAAAAPARGAPSAAPAPVDPRQWWTDRVNELCDRSGDAEPERVPPTRLFNELLKAAGEGNADAYCKRLRDAGPETGVKLPGLAWPLVRSLAAEHLGRNPNASDVPVLRDKCVAKVRALVPKAEPLHVAEALASACTLGVGTGDDAARTAAIGPVLVAAMHRLPRQGPKDEHDRTERRART
;
A
#
# COMPACT_ATOMS: atom_id res chain seq x y z
N MET A 1 3.35 28.76 -21.30
CA MET A 1 4.55 28.50 -20.48
C MET A 1 5.73 28.48 -21.44
N ASP A 2 6.79 29.25 -21.17
CA ASP A 2 7.96 29.33 -22.05
C ASP A 2 8.77 28.02 -21.98
N VAL A 3 9.26 27.53 -23.12
CA VAL A 3 10.04 26.28 -23.24
C VAL A 3 11.31 26.35 -22.38
N ALA A 4 11.91 27.54 -22.27
CA ALA A 4 13.07 27.76 -21.39
C ALA A 4 12.71 27.63 -19.90
N ALA A 5 11.52 28.08 -19.50
CA ALA A 5 11.04 27.97 -18.13
C ALA A 5 10.69 26.51 -17.78
N LEU A 6 10.06 25.77 -18.70
CA LEU A 6 9.77 24.34 -18.53
C LEU A 6 11.06 23.51 -18.42
N ALA A 7 12.04 23.77 -19.29
CA ALA A 7 13.33 23.10 -19.25
C ALA A 7 14.09 23.40 -17.94
N GLY A 8 14.01 24.64 -17.43
CA GLY A 8 14.57 25.02 -16.13
C GLY A 8 13.90 24.27 -14.97
N SER A 9 12.57 24.15 -14.98
CA SER A 9 11.84 23.41 -13.95
C SER A 9 12.14 21.91 -13.97
N LEU A 10 12.25 21.29 -15.15
CA LEU A 10 12.57 19.87 -15.27
C LEU A 10 13.99 19.55 -14.79
N LYS A 11 14.97 20.41 -15.10
CA LYS A 11 16.34 20.27 -14.61
C LYS A 11 16.44 20.44 -13.09
N ALA A 12 15.68 21.37 -12.51
CA ALA A 12 15.60 21.55 -11.06
C ALA A 12 14.97 20.31 -10.37
N LEU A 13 13.90 19.76 -10.93
CA LEU A 13 13.25 18.55 -10.42
C LEU A 13 14.15 17.31 -10.51
N ALA A 14 14.96 17.19 -11.58
CA ALA A 14 15.95 16.13 -11.73
C ALA A 14 17.10 16.26 -10.71
N ALA A 15 17.52 17.49 -10.38
CA ALA A 15 18.55 17.76 -9.39
C ALA A 15 18.09 17.49 -7.95
N ASP A 16 16.79 17.66 -7.67
CA ASP A 16 16.17 17.39 -6.36
C ASP A 16 15.87 15.90 -6.10
N LEU A 17 16.22 14.99 -7.04
CA LEU A 17 16.00 13.56 -6.86
C LEU A 17 16.82 12.99 -5.69
N PRO A 18 16.25 12.08 -4.89
CA PRO A 18 16.81 11.66 -3.60
C PRO A 18 17.93 10.60 -3.71
N PHE A 19 18.83 10.72 -4.69
CA PHE A 19 20.01 9.85 -4.83
C PHE A 19 20.85 9.76 -3.54
N PRO A 20 21.16 10.86 -2.83
CA PRO A 20 21.93 10.78 -1.58
C PRO A 20 21.21 10.01 -0.46
N ALA A 21 19.87 9.99 -0.48
CA ALA A 21 19.07 9.25 0.49
C ALA A 21 19.14 7.74 0.23
N PHE A 22 19.27 7.32 -1.03
CA PHE A 22 19.48 5.91 -1.40
C PHE A 22 20.87 5.42 -0.99
N ASP A 23 21.91 6.23 -1.13
CA ASP A 23 23.26 5.86 -0.68
C ASP A 23 23.34 5.74 0.85
N THR A 24 22.61 6.61 1.55
CA THR A 24 22.47 6.52 3.02
C THR A 24 21.71 5.25 3.44
N ALA A 25 20.69 4.84 2.66
CA ALA A 25 19.95 3.62 2.91
C ALA A 25 20.84 2.38 2.69
N ASP A 26 21.66 2.37 1.64
CA ASP A 26 22.62 1.29 1.39
C ASP A 26 23.64 1.13 2.52
N ALA A 27 24.21 2.23 3.01
CA ALA A 27 25.15 2.19 4.13
C ALA A 27 24.51 1.60 5.39
N ARG A 28 23.22 1.86 5.63
CA ARG A 28 22.46 1.26 6.74
C ARG A 28 22.16 -0.21 6.53
N PHE A 29 21.86 -0.64 5.29
CA PHE A 29 21.65 -2.05 4.99
C PHE A 29 22.93 -2.87 5.14
N GLU A 30 24.08 -2.35 4.71
CA GLU A 30 25.39 -2.98 4.93
C GLU A 30 25.69 -3.15 6.42
N ALA A 31 25.48 -2.10 7.22
CA ALA A 31 25.65 -2.15 8.67
C ALA A 31 24.73 -3.21 9.32
N ALA A 32 23.45 -3.22 8.96
CA ALA A 32 22.48 -4.19 9.45
C ALA A 32 22.82 -5.64 9.02
N GLN A 33 23.38 -5.83 7.82
CA GLN A 33 23.82 -7.13 7.35
C GLN A 33 25.04 -7.65 8.13
N ALA A 34 25.97 -6.77 8.48
CA ALA A 34 27.13 -7.11 9.29
C ALA A 34 26.70 -7.54 10.70
N GLU A 35 25.81 -6.79 11.35
CA GLU A 35 25.29 -7.11 12.68
C GLU A 35 24.50 -8.44 12.70
N LEU A 36 23.65 -8.68 11.70
CA LEU A 36 22.88 -9.93 11.62
C LEU A 36 23.76 -11.15 11.34
N ARG A 37 24.84 -10.99 10.57
CA ARG A 37 25.83 -12.06 10.35
C ARG A 37 26.57 -12.41 11.63
N GLU A 38 26.92 -11.40 12.43
CA GLU A 38 27.57 -11.63 13.72
C GLU A 38 26.60 -12.30 14.72
N ALA A 39 25.37 -11.80 14.82
CA ALA A 39 24.33 -12.41 15.65
C ALA A 39 23.99 -13.86 15.22
N ALA A 40 24.03 -14.18 13.92
CA ALA A 40 23.83 -15.53 13.39
C ALA A 40 25.03 -16.47 13.61
N ARG A 41 26.24 -15.94 13.85
CA ARG A 41 27.40 -16.74 14.28
C ARG A 41 27.30 -17.12 15.75
N GLU A 42 26.78 -16.21 16.58
CA GLU A 42 26.62 -16.40 18.02
C GLU A 42 25.39 -17.23 18.39
N SER A 43 24.31 -17.09 17.62
CA SER A 43 23.06 -17.80 17.78
C SER A 43 22.90 -18.77 16.62
N ASN A 44 22.94 -20.08 16.88
CA ASN A 44 22.80 -21.14 15.88
C ASN A 44 21.38 -21.23 15.26
N ALA A 45 20.76 -20.08 14.95
CA ALA A 45 19.42 -19.88 14.43
C ALA A 45 19.50 -19.19 13.04
N GLU A 46 18.58 -19.54 12.13
CA GLU A 46 18.45 -18.85 10.85
C GLU A 46 17.83 -17.45 11.05
N VAL A 47 18.69 -16.46 11.29
CA VAL A 47 18.27 -15.08 11.52
C VAL A 47 18.07 -14.37 10.17
N GLY A 48 16.81 -14.00 9.85
CA GLY A 48 16.35 -12.82 9.07
C GLY A 48 17.00 -12.38 7.73
N LEU A 49 18.08 -13.01 7.29
CA LEU A 49 18.95 -12.58 6.18
C LEU A 49 18.22 -12.52 4.84
N HIS A 50 17.24 -13.40 4.64
CA HIS A 50 16.38 -13.43 3.46
C HIS A 50 15.51 -12.16 3.33
N LYS A 51 15.03 -11.59 4.45
CA LYS A 51 14.24 -10.35 4.44
C LYS A 51 15.10 -9.14 4.10
N LEU A 52 16.35 -9.14 4.53
CA LEU A 52 17.31 -8.08 4.22
C LEU A 52 17.73 -8.12 2.74
N GLY A 53 17.95 -9.31 2.19
CA GLY A 53 18.19 -9.50 0.74
C GLY A 53 17.03 -8.96 -0.11
N ALA A 54 15.79 -9.34 0.23
CA ALA A 54 14.61 -8.85 -0.47
C ALA A 54 14.41 -7.32 -0.33
N ALA A 55 14.86 -6.72 0.78
CA ALA A 55 14.82 -5.26 0.95
C ALA A 55 15.86 -4.55 0.08
N ARG A 56 17.04 -5.15 -0.09
CA ARG A 56 18.10 -4.63 -0.96
C ARG A 56 17.76 -4.74 -2.45
N GLU A 57 17.15 -5.85 -2.86
CA GLU A 57 16.64 -6.00 -4.23
C GLU A 57 15.59 -4.94 -4.59
N ARG A 58 14.73 -4.56 -3.63
CA ARG A 58 13.77 -3.46 -3.84
C ARG A 58 14.43 -2.09 -3.92
N LEU A 59 15.50 -1.88 -3.16
CA LEU A 59 16.29 -0.65 -3.20
C LEU A 59 16.99 -0.50 -4.56
N ASP A 60 17.58 -1.58 -5.07
CA ASP A 60 18.20 -1.60 -6.40
C ASP A 60 17.15 -1.39 -7.50
N ALA A 61 15.99 -2.04 -7.43
CA ALA A 61 14.90 -1.81 -8.37
C ALA A 61 14.40 -0.36 -8.36
N ALA A 62 14.33 0.28 -7.19
CA ALA A 62 13.96 1.69 -7.06
C ALA A 62 15.03 2.61 -7.67
N ARG A 63 16.32 2.30 -7.49
CA ARG A 63 17.43 3.03 -8.10
C ARG A 63 17.41 2.92 -9.63
N THR A 64 17.15 1.73 -10.17
CA THR A 64 17.02 1.53 -11.63
C THR A 64 15.89 2.37 -12.22
N ARG A 65 14.70 2.34 -11.61
CA ARG A 65 13.55 3.15 -12.07
C ARG A 65 13.80 4.64 -11.99
N LEU A 66 14.57 5.09 -10.99
CA LEU A 66 14.94 6.49 -10.87
C LEU A 66 15.92 6.93 -11.97
N GLY A 67 16.87 6.06 -12.33
CA GLY A 67 17.75 6.28 -13.49
C GLY A 67 16.98 6.38 -14.80
N GLU A 68 16.05 5.45 -15.04
CA GLU A 68 15.17 5.45 -16.22
C GLU A 68 14.32 6.74 -16.32
N ALA A 69 13.88 7.27 -15.17
CA ALA A 69 13.13 8.53 -15.13
C ALA A 69 14.02 9.75 -15.48
N VAL A 70 15.29 9.75 -15.08
CA VAL A 70 16.26 10.80 -15.46
C VAL A 70 16.55 10.73 -16.96
N ASP A 71 16.82 9.53 -17.48
CA ASP A 71 17.06 9.33 -18.91
C ASP A 71 15.87 9.80 -19.75
N ALA A 72 14.64 9.51 -19.32
CA ALA A 72 13.43 9.97 -19.99
C ALA A 72 13.24 11.51 -19.93
N ILE A 73 13.68 12.16 -18.84
CA ILE A 73 13.68 13.62 -18.74
C ILE A 73 14.70 14.21 -19.70
N ASP A 74 15.90 13.63 -19.80
CA ASP A 74 16.94 14.08 -20.72
C ASP A 74 16.54 13.89 -22.19
N ASP A 75 15.92 12.77 -22.53
CA ASP A 75 15.34 12.50 -23.86
C ASP A 75 14.26 13.52 -24.23
N TYR A 76 13.37 13.84 -23.28
CA TYR A 76 12.34 14.87 -23.48
C TYR A 76 12.95 16.26 -23.67
N LEU A 77 13.96 16.63 -22.87
CA LEU A 77 14.69 17.89 -22.99
C LEU A 77 15.42 18.00 -24.33
N ALA A 78 15.99 16.90 -24.83
CA ALA A 78 16.58 16.83 -26.16
C ALA A 78 15.53 17.00 -27.26
N ALA A 79 14.37 16.34 -27.14
CA ALA A 79 13.28 16.42 -28.11
C ALA A 79 12.67 17.83 -28.25
N ILE A 80 12.63 18.62 -27.16
CA ILE A 80 12.15 20.01 -27.19
C ILE A 80 13.23 21.05 -27.53
N GLY A 81 14.44 20.60 -27.91
CA GLY A 81 15.55 21.49 -28.30
C GLY A 81 16.21 22.23 -27.13
N ALA A 82 15.98 21.78 -25.89
CA ALA A 82 16.54 22.36 -24.66
C ALA A 82 17.72 21.53 -24.07
N GLY A 83 18.14 20.49 -24.78
CA GLY A 83 19.31 19.68 -24.48
C GLY A 83 20.60 20.47 -24.71
N ALA A 84 21.55 20.38 -23.78
CA ALA A 84 22.90 20.87 -24.01
C ALA A 84 23.57 19.97 -25.08
N GLY A 85 24.26 20.59 -26.05
CA GLY A 85 25.02 19.88 -27.09
C GLY A 85 26.08 18.91 -26.54
N PRO A 86 26.68 18.09 -27.42
CA PRO A 86 27.09 16.73 -27.12
C PRO A 86 28.37 16.65 -26.27
N ALA A 87 28.36 15.79 -25.25
CA ALA A 87 29.57 15.31 -24.57
C ALA A 87 29.82 13.83 -24.95
N PRO A 88 31.09 13.39 -25.05
CA PRO A 88 31.50 12.29 -25.91
C PRO A 88 31.17 10.91 -25.34
N ALA A 89 30.90 9.99 -26.27
CA ALA A 89 30.65 8.58 -26.02
C ALA A 89 31.76 7.90 -25.21
N ALA A 90 31.44 7.48 -23.99
CA ALA A 90 32.15 6.40 -23.32
C ALA A 90 31.42 5.09 -23.64
N ALA A 91 32.12 4.20 -24.36
CA ALA A 91 31.61 2.89 -24.75
C ALA A 91 31.24 2.05 -23.51
N ALA A 92 29.95 1.74 -23.36
CA ALA A 92 29.46 0.71 -22.45
C ALA A 92 29.28 -0.60 -23.22
N PRO A 93 29.55 -1.77 -22.61
CA PRO A 93 29.46 -3.07 -23.27
C PRO A 93 28.01 -3.40 -23.59
N ALA A 94 27.79 -4.09 -24.72
CA ALA A 94 26.48 -4.44 -25.25
C ALA A 94 25.60 -5.13 -24.20
N ARG A 95 24.57 -4.42 -23.72
CA ARG A 95 23.44 -5.01 -23.01
C ARG A 95 22.50 -5.64 -24.02
N GLY A 96 22.03 -6.85 -23.70
CA GLY A 96 21.05 -7.59 -24.49
C GLY A 96 19.81 -6.76 -24.79
N ALA A 97 19.15 -7.12 -25.91
CA ALA A 97 18.01 -6.44 -26.48
C ALA A 97 17.00 -5.96 -25.41
N PRO A 98 16.53 -4.70 -25.49
CA PRO A 98 15.52 -4.21 -24.57
C PRO A 98 14.27 -5.07 -24.69
N SER A 99 13.93 -5.78 -23.62
CA SER A 99 12.57 -6.30 -23.43
C SER A 99 11.62 -5.12 -23.56
N ALA A 100 10.66 -5.22 -24.48
CA ALA A 100 9.69 -4.18 -24.75
C ALA A 100 9.15 -3.60 -23.44
N ALA A 101 9.38 -2.31 -23.21
CA ALA A 101 8.84 -1.61 -22.06
C ALA A 101 7.31 -1.77 -22.07
N PRO A 102 6.68 -2.16 -20.94
CA PRO A 102 5.23 -2.23 -20.87
C PRO A 102 4.67 -0.84 -21.20
N ALA A 103 3.67 -0.79 -22.09
CA ALA A 103 3.00 0.45 -22.44
C ALA A 103 2.51 1.18 -21.17
N PRO A 104 2.52 2.52 -21.14
CA PRO A 104 2.02 3.28 -20.00
C PRO A 104 0.56 2.89 -19.74
N VAL A 105 0.33 2.22 -18.60
CA VAL A 105 -0.99 1.78 -18.19
C VAL A 105 -1.77 3.02 -17.74
N ASP A 106 -2.94 3.27 -18.33
CA ASP A 106 -3.85 4.32 -17.85
C ASP A 106 -4.24 4.00 -16.39
N PRO A 107 -3.89 4.86 -15.40
CA PRO A 107 -4.17 4.61 -13.99
C PRO A 107 -5.65 4.41 -13.70
N ARG A 108 -6.56 5.03 -14.48
CA ARG A 108 -8.00 4.86 -14.31
C ARG A 108 -8.48 3.51 -14.84
N GLN A 109 -7.95 3.09 -15.99
CA GLN A 109 -8.24 1.77 -16.53
C GLN A 109 -7.72 0.68 -15.59
N TRP A 110 -6.47 0.81 -15.12
CA TRP A 110 -5.89 -0.09 -14.13
C TRP A 110 -6.75 -0.17 -12.85
N TRP A 111 -7.19 0.97 -12.33
CA TRP A 111 -8.05 1.02 -11.15
C TRP A 111 -9.35 0.26 -11.37
N THR A 112 -9.99 0.52 -12.52
CA THR A 112 -11.26 -0.12 -12.90
C THR A 112 -11.10 -1.62 -13.00
N ASP A 113 -10.08 -2.08 -13.72
CA ASP A 113 -9.77 -3.50 -13.89
C ASP A 113 -9.46 -4.16 -12.54
N ARG A 114 -8.69 -3.48 -11.68
CA ARG A 114 -8.30 -4.01 -10.38
C ARG A 114 -9.49 -4.09 -9.41
N VAL A 115 -10.35 -3.08 -9.38
CA VAL A 115 -11.59 -3.10 -8.58
C VAL A 115 -12.55 -4.19 -9.07
N ASN A 116 -12.70 -4.32 -10.39
CA ASN A 116 -13.49 -5.37 -11.02
C ASN A 116 -12.98 -6.77 -10.65
N GLU A 117 -11.67 -6.97 -10.73
CA GLU A 117 -11.03 -8.21 -10.33
C GLU A 117 -11.28 -8.51 -8.85
N LEU A 118 -11.02 -7.55 -7.96
CA LEU A 118 -11.18 -7.72 -6.50
C LEU A 118 -12.63 -8.03 -6.09
N CYS A 119 -13.57 -7.36 -6.73
CA CYS A 119 -15.00 -7.53 -6.50
C CYS A 119 -15.61 -8.73 -7.22
N ASP A 120 -14.86 -9.40 -8.10
CA ASP A 120 -15.39 -10.43 -9.01
C ASP A 120 -16.61 -9.92 -9.80
N ARG A 121 -16.45 -8.73 -10.39
CA ARG A 121 -17.49 -8.02 -11.16
C ARG A 121 -16.89 -7.45 -12.44
N SER A 122 -17.75 -7.18 -13.40
CA SER A 122 -17.38 -6.49 -14.64
C SER A 122 -18.20 -5.20 -14.75
N GLY A 123 -17.61 -4.18 -15.34
CA GLY A 123 -18.27 -2.90 -15.59
C GLY A 123 -17.26 -1.80 -15.86
N ASP A 124 -17.64 -0.87 -16.72
CA ASP A 124 -16.85 0.31 -17.00
C ASP A 124 -17.07 1.36 -15.90
N ALA A 125 -16.06 2.20 -15.68
CA ALA A 125 -16.18 3.32 -14.76
C ALA A 125 -17.04 4.41 -15.40
N GLU A 126 -17.99 4.95 -14.64
CA GLU A 126 -18.67 6.21 -14.93
C GLU A 126 -18.00 7.29 -14.06
N PRO A 127 -17.01 8.06 -14.55
CA PRO A 127 -16.16 8.86 -13.68
C PRO A 127 -16.96 9.91 -12.91
N GLU A 128 -16.97 9.80 -11.58
CA GLU A 128 -17.67 10.74 -10.70
C GLU A 128 -16.67 11.44 -9.78
N ARG A 129 -16.64 12.78 -9.81
CA ARG A 129 -15.81 13.56 -8.90
C ARG A 129 -16.49 13.71 -7.55
N VAL A 130 -16.32 12.71 -6.70
CA VAL A 130 -16.85 12.69 -5.34
C VAL A 130 -15.73 12.99 -4.32
N PRO A 131 -15.94 13.87 -3.33
CA PRO A 131 -14.97 14.06 -2.24
C PRO A 131 -14.71 12.75 -1.47
N PRO A 132 -13.48 12.47 -0.99
CA PRO A 132 -13.15 11.22 -0.30
C PRO A 132 -14.04 10.91 0.92
N THR A 133 -14.45 11.93 1.67
CA THR A 133 -15.34 11.79 2.84
C THR A 133 -16.76 11.36 2.44
N ARG A 134 -17.29 11.91 1.34
CA ARG A 134 -18.60 11.53 0.81
C ARG A 134 -18.55 10.11 0.25
N LEU A 135 -17.54 9.78 -0.55
CA LEU A 135 -17.33 8.41 -1.03
C LEU A 135 -17.25 7.42 0.13
N PHE A 136 -16.45 7.73 1.15
CA PHE A 136 -16.32 6.87 2.33
C PHE A 136 -17.66 6.61 3.02
N ASN A 137 -18.48 7.65 3.24
CA ASN A 137 -19.81 7.50 3.82
C ASN A 137 -20.76 6.66 2.95
N GLU A 138 -20.71 6.83 1.64
CA GLU A 138 -21.53 6.03 0.71
C GLU A 138 -21.09 4.56 0.68
N LEU A 139 -19.78 4.29 0.75
CA LEU A 139 -19.22 2.94 0.88
C LEU A 139 -19.59 2.30 2.22
N LEU A 140 -19.55 3.05 3.33
CA LEU A 140 -20.02 2.57 4.63
C LEU A 140 -21.50 2.21 4.61
N LYS A 141 -22.33 3.04 3.96
CA LYS A 141 -23.76 2.76 3.80
C LYS A 141 -24.00 1.49 2.99
N ALA A 142 -23.36 1.36 1.83
CA ALA A 142 -23.45 0.15 0.99
C ALA A 142 -22.96 -1.10 1.72
N ALA A 143 -21.86 -1.00 2.49
CA ALA A 143 -21.35 -2.10 3.31
C ALA A 143 -22.28 -2.46 4.48
N GLY A 144 -22.96 -1.46 5.06
CA GLY A 144 -24.01 -1.64 6.05
C GLY A 144 -25.21 -2.40 5.47
N GLU A 145 -25.65 -2.05 4.27
CA GLU A 145 -26.76 -2.70 3.57
C GLU A 145 -26.38 -4.08 3.00
N GLY A 146 -25.08 -4.42 2.96
CA GLY A 146 -24.60 -5.65 2.33
C GLY A 146 -24.67 -5.62 0.80
N ASN A 147 -24.75 -4.42 0.21
CA ASN A 147 -24.91 -4.24 -1.22
C ASN A 147 -23.55 -4.19 -1.92
N ALA A 148 -23.05 -5.38 -2.31
CA ALA A 148 -21.75 -5.54 -2.97
C ALA A 148 -21.68 -4.79 -4.31
N ASP A 149 -22.76 -4.80 -5.09
CA ASP A 149 -22.78 -4.16 -6.42
C ASP A 149 -22.71 -2.64 -6.29
N ALA A 150 -23.47 -2.06 -5.37
CA ALA A 150 -23.44 -0.63 -5.05
C ALA A 150 -22.09 -0.18 -4.46
N TYR A 151 -21.44 -1.06 -3.70
CA TYR A 151 -20.11 -0.82 -3.12
C TYR A 151 -19.04 -0.78 -4.21
N CYS A 152 -18.97 -1.82 -5.04
CA CYS A 152 -17.98 -1.97 -6.10
C CYS A 152 -18.17 -0.94 -7.21
N LYS A 153 -19.41 -0.61 -7.58
CA LYS A 153 -19.71 0.47 -8.53
C LYS A 153 -19.14 1.81 -8.05
N ARG A 154 -19.47 2.23 -6.83
CA ARG A 154 -18.98 3.52 -6.28
C ARG A 154 -17.47 3.60 -6.17
N LEU A 155 -16.83 2.49 -5.77
CA LEU A 155 -15.37 2.44 -5.68
C LEU A 155 -14.71 2.55 -7.06
N ARG A 156 -15.31 1.94 -8.08
CA ARG A 156 -14.87 2.03 -9.48
C ARG A 156 -15.01 3.45 -10.02
N ASP A 157 -16.20 4.03 -9.90
CA ASP A 157 -16.57 5.34 -10.47
C ASP A 157 -15.75 6.50 -9.87
N ALA A 158 -15.34 6.37 -8.60
CA ALA A 158 -14.54 7.38 -7.92
C ALA A 158 -13.07 7.47 -8.40
N GLY A 159 -12.55 6.41 -9.03
CA GLY A 159 -11.20 6.36 -9.56
C GLY A 159 -10.07 6.38 -8.51
N PRO A 160 -8.82 6.29 -9.00
CA PRO A 160 -7.63 6.22 -8.14
C PRO A 160 -7.39 7.50 -7.34
N GLU A 161 -7.70 8.68 -7.88
CA GLU A 161 -7.45 9.98 -7.21
C GLU A 161 -8.18 10.17 -5.88
N THR A 162 -9.31 9.47 -5.71
CA THR A 162 -10.15 9.52 -4.52
C THR A 162 -9.97 8.25 -3.70
N GLY A 163 -9.92 7.09 -4.36
CA GLY A 163 -9.79 5.79 -3.71
C GLY A 163 -8.53 5.64 -2.87
N VAL A 164 -7.37 6.13 -3.34
CA VAL A 164 -6.10 6.07 -2.59
C VAL A 164 -6.12 6.84 -1.27
N LYS A 165 -7.08 7.75 -1.07
CA LYS A 165 -7.23 8.56 0.14
C LYS A 165 -8.13 7.90 1.19
N LEU A 166 -8.93 6.90 0.80
CA LEU A 166 -9.84 6.19 1.72
C LEU A 166 -9.12 5.52 2.91
N PRO A 167 -7.93 4.91 2.75
CA PRO A 167 -7.21 4.33 3.88
C PRO A 167 -6.87 5.37 4.97
N GLY A 168 -6.59 6.62 4.60
CA GLY A 168 -6.35 7.72 5.55
C GLY A 168 -7.56 8.03 6.43
N LEU A 169 -8.77 7.73 5.96
CA LEU A 169 -10.02 7.84 6.74
C LEU A 169 -10.33 6.55 7.50
N ALA A 170 -10.06 5.40 6.88
CA ALA A 170 -10.41 4.09 7.43
C ALA A 170 -9.54 3.69 8.62
N TRP A 171 -8.22 3.84 8.54
CA TRP A 171 -7.28 3.29 9.52
C TRP A 171 -7.41 3.86 10.93
N PRO A 172 -7.56 5.18 11.12
CA PRO A 172 -7.84 5.72 12.45
C PRO A 172 -9.10 5.13 13.07
N LEU A 173 -10.17 4.94 12.27
CA LEU A 173 -11.44 4.37 12.73
C LEU A 173 -11.34 2.88 13.04
N VAL A 174 -10.67 2.11 12.19
CA VAL A 174 -10.38 0.67 12.43
C VAL A 174 -9.64 0.51 13.76
N ARG A 175 -8.60 1.31 14.00
CA ARG A 175 -7.83 1.26 15.25
C ARG A 175 -8.68 1.63 16.47
N SER A 176 -9.50 2.68 16.38
CA SER A 176 -10.40 3.07 17.47
C SER A 176 -11.45 1.99 17.77
N LEU A 177 -12.09 1.44 16.74
CA LEU A 177 -13.08 0.36 16.90
C LEU A 177 -12.44 -0.94 17.41
N ALA A 178 -11.21 -1.25 16.98
CA ALA A 178 -10.44 -2.36 17.53
C ALA A 178 -10.19 -2.16 19.02
N ALA A 179 -9.78 -0.96 19.43
CA ALA A 179 -9.52 -0.65 20.84
C ALA A 179 -10.81 -0.74 21.68
N GLU A 180 -11.93 -0.24 21.18
CA GLU A 180 -13.24 -0.39 21.82
C GLU A 180 -13.68 -1.85 21.94
N HIS A 181 -13.43 -2.66 20.91
CA HIS A 181 -13.78 -4.08 20.94
C HIS A 181 -12.92 -4.85 21.95
N LEU A 182 -11.61 -4.56 22.00
CA LEU A 182 -10.64 -5.27 22.84
C LEU A 182 -10.54 -4.72 24.26
N GLY A 183 -11.08 -3.53 24.54
CA GLY A 183 -10.92 -2.82 25.82
C GLY A 183 -9.49 -2.29 26.08
N ARG A 184 -8.58 -2.40 25.10
CA ARG A 184 -7.18 -1.96 25.18
C ARG A 184 -6.65 -1.61 23.78
N ASN A 185 -5.51 -0.94 23.70
CA ASN A 185 -4.88 -0.68 22.40
C ASN A 185 -4.55 -2.00 21.66
N PRO A 186 -4.90 -2.08 20.35
CA PRO A 186 -4.62 -3.26 19.54
C PRO A 186 -3.10 -3.40 19.32
N ASN A 187 -2.62 -4.64 19.32
CA ASN A 187 -1.25 -4.99 19.00
C ASN A 187 -1.19 -6.06 17.88
N ALA A 188 0.02 -6.42 17.44
CA ALA A 188 0.21 -7.38 16.34
C ALA A 188 -0.39 -8.77 16.64
N SER A 189 -0.41 -9.20 17.91
CA SER A 189 -0.99 -10.48 18.33
C SER A 189 -2.52 -10.51 18.24
N ASP A 190 -3.19 -9.35 18.15
CA ASP A 190 -4.65 -9.25 18.04
C ASP A 190 -5.14 -9.40 16.58
N VAL A 191 -4.25 -9.22 15.59
CA VAL A 191 -4.59 -9.25 14.17
C VAL A 191 -5.31 -10.53 13.75
N PRO A 192 -4.87 -11.75 14.14
CA PRO A 192 -5.58 -12.97 13.75
C PRO A 192 -7.02 -13.01 14.28
N VAL A 193 -7.24 -12.60 15.53
CA VAL A 193 -8.56 -12.62 16.18
C VAL A 193 -9.51 -11.62 15.51
N LEU A 194 -9.04 -10.41 15.21
CA LEU A 194 -9.82 -9.39 14.52
C LEU A 194 -10.13 -9.79 13.07
N ARG A 195 -9.15 -10.40 12.38
CA ARG A 195 -9.30 -10.94 11.02
C ARG A 195 -10.42 -11.96 10.98
N ASP A 196 -10.40 -12.96 11.85
CA ASP A 196 -11.37 -14.06 11.83
C ASP A 196 -12.81 -13.57 12.02
N LYS A 197 -13.00 -12.49 12.79
CA LYS A 197 -14.30 -11.84 12.98
C LYS A 197 -14.77 -11.01 11.78
N CYS A 198 -13.85 -10.47 10.99
CA CYS A 198 -14.19 -9.54 9.90
C CYS A 198 -14.18 -10.20 8.51
N VAL A 199 -13.39 -11.26 8.31
CA VAL A 199 -13.08 -11.84 7.00
C VAL A 199 -14.31 -12.26 6.21
N ALA A 200 -15.33 -12.82 6.88
CA ALA A 200 -16.57 -13.22 6.22
C ALA A 200 -17.34 -12.03 5.65
N LYS A 201 -17.38 -10.90 6.37
CA LYS A 201 -18.03 -9.66 5.88
C LYS A 201 -17.22 -9.00 4.77
N VAL A 202 -15.89 -9.02 4.88
CA VAL A 202 -15.01 -8.52 3.82
C VAL A 202 -15.22 -9.32 2.54
N ARG A 203 -15.23 -10.66 2.61
CA ARG A 203 -15.45 -11.53 1.44
C ARG A 203 -16.84 -11.42 0.85
N ALA A 204 -17.86 -11.04 1.64
CA ALA A 204 -19.21 -10.82 1.12
C ALA A 204 -19.30 -9.62 0.16
N LEU A 205 -18.44 -8.61 0.34
CA LEU A 205 -18.41 -7.39 -0.50
C LEU A 205 -17.25 -7.39 -1.49
N VAL A 206 -16.12 -8.02 -1.12
CA VAL A 206 -14.90 -8.11 -1.93
C VAL A 206 -14.48 -9.60 -1.98
N PRO A 207 -15.05 -10.41 -2.89
CA PRO A 207 -14.88 -11.86 -2.89
C PRO A 207 -13.44 -12.35 -3.02
N LYS A 208 -12.58 -11.62 -3.76
CA LYS A 208 -11.16 -11.96 -3.92
C LYS A 208 -10.24 -11.39 -2.83
N ALA A 209 -10.82 -10.78 -1.78
CA ALA A 209 -10.05 -10.43 -0.59
C ALA A 209 -9.72 -11.70 0.22
N GLU A 210 -8.52 -12.23 0.02
CA GLU A 210 -8.01 -13.33 0.84
C GLU A 210 -7.87 -12.94 2.32
N PRO A 211 -7.94 -13.92 3.25
CA PRO A 211 -7.74 -13.67 4.67
C PRO A 211 -6.40 -12.99 5.00
N LEU A 212 -5.36 -13.26 4.21
CA LEU A 212 -4.05 -12.63 4.34
C LEU A 212 -4.14 -11.11 4.09
N HIS A 213 -4.86 -10.68 3.05
CA HIS A 213 -5.05 -9.26 2.74
C HIS A 213 -5.79 -8.51 3.85
N VAL A 214 -6.74 -9.18 4.51
CA VAL A 214 -7.45 -8.64 5.67
C VAL A 214 -6.49 -8.50 6.86
N ALA A 215 -5.61 -9.48 7.07
CA ALA A 215 -4.59 -9.43 8.12
C ALA A 215 -3.58 -8.29 7.89
N GLU A 216 -3.11 -8.12 6.66
CA GLU A 216 -2.19 -7.04 6.26
C GLU A 216 -2.82 -5.65 6.46
N ALA A 217 -4.09 -5.48 6.07
CA ALA A 217 -4.83 -4.25 6.28
C ALA A 217 -5.03 -3.93 7.78
N LEU A 218 -5.38 -4.95 8.58
CA LEU A 218 -5.51 -4.81 10.03
C LEU A 218 -4.16 -4.52 10.71
N ALA A 219 -3.09 -5.17 10.27
CA ALA A 219 -1.74 -4.87 10.75
C ALA A 219 -1.39 -3.41 10.43
N SER A 220 -1.59 -2.96 9.17
CA SER A 220 -1.34 -1.57 8.77
C SER A 220 -2.10 -0.55 9.63
N ALA A 221 -3.37 -0.82 9.93
CA ALA A 221 -4.20 0.05 10.76
C ALA A 221 -3.81 0.04 12.25
N CYS A 222 -3.49 -1.15 12.80
CA CYS A 222 -3.24 -1.34 14.23
C CYS A 222 -1.79 -1.07 14.67
N THR A 223 -0.80 -1.27 13.80
CA THR A 223 0.64 -1.16 14.17
C THR A 223 1.33 0.09 13.66
N LEU A 224 0.58 1.18 13.41
CA LEU A 224 1.12 2.46 12.93
C LEU A 224 1.87 2.34 11.57
N GLY A 225 1.23 1.71 10.59
CA GLY A 225 1.49 2.06 9.19
C GLY A 225 2.57 1.28 8.44
N VAL A 226 2.97 0.08 8.86
CA VAL A 226 3.76 -0.82 7.98
C VAL A 226 2.81 -1.71 7.18
N GLY A 227 1.94 -1.10 6.38
CA GLY A 227 1.23 -1.81 5.33
C GLY A 227 2.15 -1.92 4.13
N THR A 228 2.37 -3.13 3.62
CA THR A 228 3.00 -3.36 2.32
C THR A 228 2.06 -2.77 1.26
N GLY A 229 2.25 -1.50 0.94
CA GLY A 229 1.43 -0.70 0.03
C GLY A 229 1.58 -1.10 -1.44
N ASP A 230 1.44 -2.39 -1.73
CA ASP A 230 1.66 -2.94 -3.08
C ASP A 230 0.37 -2.90 -3.94
N ASP A 231 -0.81 -2.72 -3.31
CA ASP A 231 -2.11 -2.67 -4.01
C ASP A 231 -3.07 -1.62 -3.40
N ALA A 232 -3.06 -0.43 -3.99
CA ALA A 232 -3.86 0.69 -3.51
C ALA A 232 -5.38 0.46 -3.67
N ALA A 233 -5.81 -0.22 -4.74
CA ALA A 233 -7.21 -0.55 -4.98
C ALA A 233 -7.74 -1.54 -3.93
N ARG A 234 -6.94 -2.55 -3.58
CA ARG A 234 -7.26 -3.49 -2.49
C ARG A 234 -7.36 -2.78 -1.14
N THR A 235 -6.40 -1.91 -0.84
CA THR A 235 -6.37 -1.15 0.42
C THR A 235 -7.62 -0.26 0.54
N ALA A 236 -7.99 0.41 -0.54
CA ALA A 236 -9.19 1.23 -0.64
C ALA A 236 -10.49 0.41 -0.56
N ALA A 237 -10.51 -0.79 -1.12
CA ALA A 237 -11.66 -1.70 -1.07
C ALA A 237 -11.87 -2.29 0.33
N ILE A 238 -10.80 -2.64 1.05
CA ILE A 238 -10.88 -3.32 2.35
C ILE A 238 -11.18 -2.33 3.48
N GLY A 239 -10.63 -1.11 3.44
CA GLY A 239 -10.74 -0.14 4.53
C GLY A 239 -12.16 0.17 5.02
N PRO A 240 -13.07 0.66 4.14
CA PRO A 240 -14.45 0.97 4.52
C PRO A 240 -15.22 -0.27 5.00
N VAL A 241 -15.01 -1.44 4.37
CA VAL A 241 -15.66 -2.69 4.80
C VAL A 241 -15.19 -3.12 6.18
N LEU A 242 -13.90 -2.97 6.50
CA LEU A 242 -13.37 -3.26 7.83
C LEU A 242 -14.02 -2.36 8.88
N VAL A 243 -14.16 -1.07 8.62
CA VAL A 243 -14.87 -0.15 9.55
C VAL A 243 -16.31 -0.62 9.76
N ALA A 244 -17.06 -0.92 8.69
CA ALA A 244 -18.43 -1.40 8.78
C ALA A 244 -18.56 -2.76 9.51
N ALA A 245 -17.58 -3.66 9.32
CA ALA A 245 -17.52 -4.95 9.99
C ALA A 245 -17.24 -4.80 11.49
N MET A 246 -16.27 -3.96 11.86
CA MET A 246 -15.87 -3.73 13.25
C MET A 246 -16.91 -2.97 14.06
N HIS A 247 -17.61 -2.02 13.43
CA HIS A 247 -18.73 -1.31 14.08
C HIS A 247 -19.85 -2.25 14.55
N ARG A 248 -19.94 -3.46 14.00
CA ARG A 248 -20.93 -4.48 14.37
C ARG A 248 -20.44 -5.48 15.42
N LEU A 249 -19.18 -5.39 15.83
CA LEU A 249 -18.64 -6.28 16.85
C LEU A 249 -19.17 -5.88 18.23
N PRO A 250 -19.56 -6.84 19.08
CA PRO A 250 -19.95 -6.53 20.45
C PRO A 250 -18.74 -5.96 21.20
N ARG A 251 -18.91 -4.85 21.91
CA ARG A 251 -17.86 -4.30 22.78
C ARG A 251 -17.59 -5.29 23.90
N GLN A 252 -16.33 -5.66 24.14
CA GLN A 252 -16.01 -6.42 25.35
C GLN A 252 -16.18 -5.50 26.55
N GLY A 253 -17.28 -5.67 27.27
CA GLY A 253 -17.45 -5.05 28.58
C GLY A 253 -16.54 -5.72 29.62
N PRO A 254 -16.31 -5.07 30.78
CA PRO A 254 -15.46 -5.58 31.87
C PRO A 254 -15.93 -6.91 32.52
N LYS A 255 -16.94 -7.58 31.95
CA LYS A 255 -17.58 -8.77 32.51
C LYS A 255 -16.88 -10.09 32.12
N ASP A 256 -16.16 -10.13 31.00
CA ASP A 256 -15.43 -11.33 30.55
C ASP A 256 -14.12 -11.58 31.32
N GLU A 257 -13.55 -10.54 31.94
CA GLU A 257 -12.31 -10.65 32.71
C GLU A 257 -12.55 -11.22 34.11
N HIS A 258 -13.72 -10.94 34.70
CA HIS A 258 -14.17 -11.53 35.97
C HIS A 258 -14.41 -13.05 35.84
N ASP A 259 -15.00 -13.49 34.74
CA ASP A 259 -15.32 -14.92 34.53
C ASP A 259 -14.05 -15.76 34.24
N ARG A 260 -13.02 -15.16 33.62
CA ARG A 260 -11.69 -15.79 33.46
C ARG A 260 -10.88 -15.83 34.75
N THR A 261 -10.96 -14.79 35.58
CA THR A 261 -10.26 -14.78 36.88
C THR A 261 -10.92 -15.72 37.87
N GLU A 262 -12.26 -15.82 37.88
CA GLU A 262 -12.99 -16.79 38.70
C GLU A 262 -12.73 -18.25 38.28
N ARG A 263 -12.61 -18.54 36.97
CA ARG A 263 -12.22 -19.89 36.52
C ARG A 263 -10.79 -20.28 36.88
N ARG A 264 -9.85 -19.33 36.87
CA ARG A 264 -8.47 -19.57 37.31
C ARG A 264 -8.32 -19.72 38.82
N ALA A 265 -9.21 -19.12 39.62
CA ALA A 265 -9.20 -19.27 41.07
C ALA A 265 -9.83 -20.59 41.58
N ARG A 266 -10.48 -21.36 40.70
CA ARG A 266 -11.13 -22.64 41.03
C ARG A 266 -10.36 -23.88 40.57
N THR A 267 -9.15 -23.72 40.03
CA THR A 267 -8.25 -24.83 39.66
C THR A 267 -7.03 -24.79 40.55
#